data_AF-A0A014M0P3-F1
#
_entry.id   AF-A0A014M0P3-F1
#
_cell.length_a   1.000
_cell.length_b   1.000
_cell.length_c   1.000
_cell.angle_alpha   90.00
_cell.angle_beta   90.00
_cell.angle_gamma   90.00
#
_symmetry.space_group_name_H-M   'P 1'
#
loop_
_entity.id
_entity.type
_entity.pdbx_description
1 polymer ?
#
loop_
_entity_poly.entity_id
_entity_poly.type
_entity_poly.pdbx_seq_one_letter_code
_entity_poly.pdbx_strand_id
1 'polypeptide(L)'
;MRIVYAVLIYMLTLSNSLAELVEKNTITEALKPCMSIRHSGEVESCLIDLKEQKEKDYEKEYKSYIQSVKNSKETPADKIKIINIEQKAKEGWDVYLKNSCLAEVALYEKDSFGYNSKYYVCLTGNYLSRIDYYIKNKF
;
A
#
# COMPACT_ATOMS: atom_id res chain seq x y z
N MET A 1 20.77 -19.12 -28.84
CA MET A 1 19.40 -18.83 -28.35
C MET A 1 19.17 -19.18 -26.87
N ARG A 2 19.62 -20.34 -26.35
CA ARG A 2 19.36 -20.75 -24.95
C ARG A 2 19.95 -19.83 -23.86
N ILE A 3 21.11 -19.19 -24.12
CA ILE A 3 21.80 -18.31 -23.15
C ILE A 3 21.04 -16.99 -22.95
N VAL A 4 20.45 -16.44 -24.01
CA VAL A 4 19.70 -15.17 -23.95
C VAL A 4 18.43 -15.31 -23.11
N TYR A 5 17.74 -16.44 -23.23
CA TYR A 5 16.57 -16.76 -22.40
C TYR A 5 16.93 -16.93 -20.92
N ALA A 6 18.06 -17.57 -20.60
CA ALA A 6 18.49 -17.74 -19.21
C ALA A 6 18.85 -16.40 -18.55
N VAL A 7 19.50 -15.47 -19.29
CA VAL A 7 19.83 -14.13 -18.79
C VAL A 7 18.57 -13.27 -18.61
N LEU A 8 17.60 -13.35 -19.52
CA LEU A 8 16.31 -12.66 -19.39
C LEU A 8 15.51 -13.17 -18.17
N ILE A 9 15.44 -14.48 -17.98
CA ILE A 9 14.76 -15.07 -16.81
C ILE A 9 15.46 -14.65 -15.51
N TYR A 10 16.79 -14.67 -15.47
CA TYR A 10 17.56 -14.25 -14.30
C TYR A 10 17.32 -12.77 -13.95
N MET A 11 17.35 -11.88 -14.96
CA MET A 11 17.06 -10.46 -14.79
C MET A 11 15.63 -10.20 -14.27
N LEU A 12 14.63 -10.95 -14.77
CA LEU A 12 13.24 -10.85 -14.31
C LEU A 12 13.06 -11.36 -12.86
N THR A 13 13.77 -12.40 -12.46
CA THR A 13 13.71 -12.89 -11.07
C THR A 13 14.38 -11.95 -10.08
N LEU A 14 15.47 -11.29 -10.47
CA LEU A 14 16.16 -10.31 -9.63
C LEU A 14 15.30 -9.07 -9.40
N SER A 15 14.61 -8.55 -10.42
CA SER A 15 13.74 -7.38 -10.25
C SER A 15 12.59 -7.62 -9.26
N ASN A 16 12.01 -8.82 -9.25
CA ASN A 16 10.93 -9.15 -8.29
C ASN A 16 11.45 -9.20 -6.85
N SER A 17 12.58 -9.86 -6.60
CA SER A 17 13.16 -9.91 -5.26
C SER A 17 13.54 -8.53 -4.71
N LEU A 18 13.97 -7.61 -5.59
CA LEU A 18 14.33 -6.26 -5.20
C LEU A 18 13.09 -5.44 -4.82
N ALA A 19 12.00 -5.58 -5.56
CA ALA A 19 10.73 -4.91 -5.27
C ALA A 19 10.15 -5.36 -3.92
N GLU A 20 10.13 -6.66 -3.64
CA GLU A 20 9.68 -7.22 -2.35
C GLU A 20 10.55 -6.71 -1.17
N LEU A 21 11.87 -6.61 -1.37
CA LEU A 21 12.78 -6.12 -0.34
C LEU A 21 12.55 -4.62 -0.04
N VAL A 22 12.30 -3.82 -1.08
CA VAL A 22 12.01 -2.38 -0.95
C VAL A 22 10.69 -2.18 -0.19
N GLU A 23 9.63 -2.90 -0.56
CA GLU A 23 8.34 -2.83 0.14
C GLU A 23 8.47 -3.21 1.61
N LYS A 24 9.16 -4.32 1.91
CA LYS A 24 9.40 -4.77 3.29
C LYS A 24 10.20 -3.75 4.10
N ASN A 25 11.21 -3.11 3.50
CA ASN A 25 12.00 -2.08 4.17
C ASN A 25 11.18 -0.82 4.44
N THR A 26 10.34 -0.38 3.50
CA THR A 26 9.46 0.78 3.69
C THR A 26 8.46 0.57 4.83
N ILE A 27 7.86 -0.62 4.92
CA ILE A 27 6.95 -0.97 6.01
C ILE A 27 7.70 -1.02 7.34
N THR A 28 8.88 -1.65 7.37
CA THR A 28 9.69 -1.77 8.59
C THR A 28 10.10 -0.41 9.14
N GLU A 29 10.57 0.50 8.28
CA GLU A 29 10.94 1.85 8.71
C GLU A 29 9.72 2.66 9.18
N ALA A 30 8.55 2.47 8.57
CA ALA A 30 7.32 3.12 9.03
C ALA A 30 6.87 2.63 10.42
N LEU A 31 7.06 1.34 10.73
CA LEU A 31 6.67 0.74 12.02
C LEU A 31 7.67 0.98 13.15
N LYS A 32 8.93 1.26 12.81
CA LYS A 32 10.05 1.41 13.75
C LYS A 32 9.76 2.37 14.92
N PRO A 33 9.10 3.53 14.74
CA PRO A 33 8.75 4.40 15.86
C PRO A 33 7.83 3.71 16.87
N CYS A 34 6.83 2.95 16.42
CA CYS A 34 5.91 2.22 17.29
C CYS A 34 6.58 1.01 17.97
N MET A 35 7.40 0.27 17.22
CA MET A 35 8.08 -0.93 17.75
C MET A 35 9.20 -0.61 18.75
N SER A 36 9.62 0.65 18.85
CA SER A 36 10.64 1.09 19.81
C SER A 36 10.04 1.43 21.19
N ILE A 37 8.72 1.36 21.34
CA ILE A 37 8.01 1.65 22.59
C ILE A 37 8.11 0.46 23.55
N ARG A 38 8.35 0.73 24.84
CA ARG A 38 8.60 -0.30 25.85
C ARG A 38 7.33 -0.99 26.37
N HIS A 39 6.18 -0.32 26.34
CA HIS A 39 4.92 -0.81 26.89
C HIS A 39 3.97 -1.25 25.77
N SER A 40 3.42 -2.47 25.87
CA SER A 40 2.59 -3.07 24.81
C SER A 40 1.32 -2.29 24.49
N GLY A 41 0.66 -1.70 25.49
CA GLY A 41 -0.56 -0.90 25.26
C GLY A 41 -0.29 0.38 24.44
N GLU A 42 0.86 1.01 24.63
CA GLU A 42 1.27 2.20 23.87
C GLU A 42 1.66 1.85 22.43
N VAL A 43 2.19 0.64 22.21
CA VAL A 43 2.46 0.12 20.86
C VAL A 43 1.17 0.03 20.06
N GLU A 44 0.09 -0.51 20.63
CA GLU A 44 -1.20 -0.64 19.94
C GLU A 44 -1.77 0.72 19.54
N SER A 45 -1.77 1.70 20.46
CA SER A 45 -2.20 3.06 20.16
C SER A 45 -1.38 3.68 19.04
N CYS A 46 -0.05 3.50 19.07
CA CYS A 46 0.82 4.02 18.01
C CYS A 46 0.51 3.39 16.65
N LEU A 47 0.22 2.08 16.61
CA LEU A 47 -0.15 1.38 15.37
C LEU A 47 -1.49 1.87 14.82
N ILE A 48 -2.46 2.18 15.68
CA ILE A 48 -3.74 2.79 15.30
C ILE A 48 -3.49 4.16 14.66
N ASP A 49 -2.74 5.03 15.36
CA ASP A 49 -2.45 6.39 14.89
C ASP A 49 -1.69 6.37 13.55
N LEU A 50 -0.72 5.46 13.42
CA LEU A 50 0.03 5.28 12.19
C LEU A 50 -0.88 4.81 11.04
N LYS A 51 -1.75 3.83 11.28
CA LYS A 51 -2.73 3.36 10.29
C LYS A 51 -3.63 4.50 9.83
N GLU A 52 -4.16 5.29 10.76
CA GLU A 52 -5.04 6.41 10.45
C GLU A 52 -4.32 7.53 9.69
N GLN A 53 -3.07 7.81 10.05
CA GLN A 53 -2.25 8.76 9.31
C GLN A 53 -2.00 8.28 7.88
N LYS A 54 -1.70 6.99 7.68
CA LYS A 54 -1.46 6.43 6.34
C LYS A 54 -2.72 6.29 5.50
N GLU A 55 -3.87 6.07 6.11
CA GLU A 55 -5.17 6.17 5.44
C GLU A 55 -5.42 7.59 4.91
N LYS A 56 -5.14 8.63 5.72
CA LYS A 56 -5.24 10.04 5.31
C LYS A 56 -4.25 10.38 4.19
N ASP A 57 -3.00 9.92 4.30
CA ASP A 57 -1.97 10.13 3.28
C ASP A 57 -2.38 9.44 1.95
N TYR A 58 -2.92 8.22 2.02
CA TYR A 58 -3.45 7.47 0.88
C TYR A 58 -4.55 8.24 0.13
N GLU A 59 -5.56 8.74 0.86
CA GLU A 59 -6.64 9.54 0.26
C GLU A 59 -6.12 10.84 -0.36
N LYS A 60 -5.15 11.48 0.29
CA LYS A 60 -4.52 12.70 -0.21
C LYS A 60 -3.78 12.44 -1.52
N GLU A 61 -2.97 11.38 -1.58
CA GLU A 61 -2.19 11.07 -2.78
C GLU A 61 -3.07 10.56 -3.93
N TYR A 62 -4.15 9.84 -3.65
CA TYR A 62 -5.17 9.54 -4.67
C TYR A 62 -5.74 10.81 -5.29
N LYS A 63 -6.16 11.78 -4.47
CA LYS A 63 -6.68 13.07 -4.97
C LYS A 63 -5.63 13.82 -5.79
N SER A 64 -4.37 13.81 -5.33
CA SER A 64 -3.25 14.42 -6.07
C SER A 64 -3.04 13.74 -7.43
N TYR A 65 -3.09 12.41 -7.48
CA TYR A 65 -2.99 11.62 -8.71
C TYR A 65 -4.13 11.95 -9.68
N ILE A 66 -5.39 11.96 -9.23
CA ILE A 66 -6.54 12.36 -10.06
C ILE A 66 -6.39 13.80 -10.57
N GLN A 67 -5.83 14.71 -9.76
CA GLN A 67 -5.56 16.07 -10.21
C GLN A 67 -4.47 16.12 -11.30
N SER A 68 -3.46 15.26 -11.24
CA SER A 68 -2.45 15.14 -12.32
C SER A 68 -3.10 14.72 -13.64
N VAL A 69 -4.04 13.78 -13.62
CA VAL A 69 -4.82 13.38 -14.81
C VAL A 69 -5.61 14.56 -15.37
N LYS A 70 -6.26 15.36 -14.52
CA LYS A 70 -7.02 16.55 -14.96
C LYS A 70 -6.11 17.58 -15.64
N ASN A 71 -4.89 17.73 -15.14
CA ASN A 71 -3.90 18.71 -15.61
C ASN A 71 -3.05 18.18 -16.79
N SER A 72 -3.20 16.91 -17.16
CA SER A 72 -2.44 16.30 -18.25
C SER A 72 -2.78 16.91 -19.61
N LYS A 73 -2.02 16.55 -20.64
CA LYS A 73 -2.25 16.99 -22.03
C LYS A 73 -3.30 16.17 -22.78
N GLU A 74 -3.91 15.19 -22.12
CA GLU A 74 -4.91 14.30 -22.71
C GLU A 74 -6.19 15.04 -23.11
N THR A 75 -6.98 14.45 -24.01
CA THR A 75 -8.27 15.01 -24.40
C THR A 75 -9.26 15.02 -23.23
N PRO A 76 -10.27 15.91 -23.22
CA PRO A 76 -11.29 15.90 -22.18
C PRO A 76 -12.01 14.55 -22.02
N ALA A 77 -12.27 13.85 -23.13
CA ALA A 77 -12.91 12.54 -23.11
C ALA A 77 -12.03 11.47 -22.46
N ASP A 78 -10.73 11.45 -22.78
CA ASP A 78 -9.77 10.49 -22.22
C ASP A 78 -9.54 10.75 -20.72
N LYS A 79 -9.44 12.02 -20.30
CA LYS A 79 -9.36 12.38 -18.88
C LYS A 79 -10.54 11.83 -18.08
N ILE A 80 -11.76 12.03 -18.57
CA ILE A 80 -12.97 11.52 -17.91
C ILE A 80 -12.93 9.99 -17.84
N LYS A 81 -12.53 9.33 -18.94
CA LYS A 81 -12.42 7.87 -18.98
C LYS A 81 -11.42 7.34 -17.95
N ILE A 82 -10.22 7.91 -17.89
CA ILE A 82 -9.17 7.52 -16.94
C ILE A 82 -9.67 7.72 -15.50
N ILE A 83 -10.20 8.90 -15.18
CA ILE A 83 -10.70 9.22 -13.83
C ILE A 83 -11.78 8.22 -13.38
N ASN A 84 -12.73 7.88 -14.27
CA ASN A 84 -13.79 6.92 -13.96
C ASN A 84 -13.27 5.50 -13.72
N ILE A 85 -12.25 5.08 -14.47
CA ILE A 85 -11.61 3.77 -14.28
C ILE A 85 -10.86 3.74 -12.95
N GLU A 86 -10.07 4.77 -12.67
CA GLU A 86 -9.28 4.87 -11.45
C GLU A 86 -10.15 4.98 -10.19
N GLN A 87 -11.30 5.65 -10.27
CA GLN A 87 -12.26 5.68 -9.18
C GLN A 87 -12.79 4.27 -8.84
N LYS A 88 -13.20 3.50 -9.86
CA LYS A 88 -13.65 2.11 -9.65
C LYS A 88 -12.53 1.22 -9.12
N ALA A 89 -11.31 1.41 -9.62
CA ALA A 89 -10.15 0.66 -9.15
C ALA A 89 -9.88 0.96 -7.67
N LYS A 90 -10.00 2.22 -7.24
CA LYS A 90 -9.88 2.61 -5.83
C LYS A 90 -10.95 1.95 -4.95
N GLU A 91 -12.21 2.01 -5.36
CA GLU A 91 -13.33 1.38 -4.63
C GLU A 91 -13.10 -0.13 -4.47
N GLY A 92 -12.69 -0.81 -5.54
CA GLY A 92 -12.37 -2.24 -5.49
C GLY A 92 -11.16 -2.54 -4.60
N TRP A 93 -10.12 -1.71 -4.66
CA TRP A 93 -8.94 -1.83 -3.80
C TRP A 93 -9.28 -1.68 -2.32
N ASP A 94 -10.09 -0.69 -1.95
CA ASP A 94 -10.48 -0.45 -0.55
C ASP A 94 -11.23 -1.65 0.05
N VAL A 95 -12.11 -2.28 -0.74
CA VAL A 95 -12.85 -3.49 -0.34
C VAL A 95 -11.91 -4.69 -0.25
N TYR A 96 -11.06 -4.90 -1.26
CA TYR A 96 -10.07 -5.97 -1.25
C TYR A 96 -9.16 -5.88 -0.02
N LEU A 97 -8.62 -4.69 0.23
CA LEU A 97 -7.68 -4.43 1.32
C LEU A 97 -8.27 -4.80 2.68
N LYS A 98 -9.46 -4.29 3.00
CA LYS A 98 -10.12 -4.57 4.28
C LYS A 98 -10.34 -6.07 4.49
N ASN A 99 -10.84 -6.76 3.47
CA ASN A 99 -11.11 -8.20 3.55
C ASN A 99 -9.83 -9.03 3.62
N SER A 100 -8.79 -8.67 2.85
CA SER A 100 -7.50 -9.35 2.86
C SER A 100 -6.84 -9.23 4.23
N CYS A 101 -6.81 -8.03 4.82
CA CYS A 101 -6.24 -7.85 6.15
C CYS A 101 -7.06 -8.54 7.26
N LEU A 102 -8.39 -8.61 7.13
CA LEU A 102 -9.22 -9.41 8.04
C LEU A 102 -8.90 -10.91 7.94
N ALA A 103 -8.65 -11.41 6.73
CA ALA A 103 -8.28 -12.81 6.53
C ALA A 103 -6.95 -13.17 7.22
N GLU A 104 -5.97 -12.25 7.23
CA GLU A 104 -4.69 -12.47 7.90
C GLU A 104 -4.79 -12.64 9.42
N VAL A 105 -5.86 -12.14 10.02
CA VAL A 105 -6.13 -12.19 11.46
C VAL A 105 -7.30 -13.09 11.83
N ALA A 106 -7.86 -13.84 10.86
CA ALA A 106 -9.06 -14.66 11.06
C ALA A 106 -8.90 -15.75 12.14
N LEU A 107 -7.67 -16.18 12.42
CA LEU A 107 -7.36 -17.19 13.44
C LEU A 107 -6.92 -16.60 14.79
N TYR A 108 -6.83 -15.27 14.89
CA TYR A 108 -6.49 -14.59 16.15
C TYR A 108 -7.73 -14.42 17.00
N GLU A 109 -7.57 -14.37 18.32
CA GLU A 109 -8.64 -13.97 19.22
C GLU A 109 -9.06 -12.54 18.86
N LYS A 110 -10.35 -12.38 18.53
CA LYS A 110 -10.90 -11.09 18.10
C LYS A 110 -10.65 -10.04 19.18
N ASP A 111 -10.25 -8.84 18.74
CA ASP A 111 -9.96 -7.69 19.60
C ASP A 111 -8.77 -7.88 20.58
N SER A 112 -8.00 -8.98 20.44
CA SER A 112 -6.73 -9.14 21.15
C SER A 112 -5.65 -8.21 20.58
N PHE A 113 -4.62 -7.91 21.39
CA PHE A 113 -3.45 -7.15 20.93
C PHE A 113 -2.85 -7.72 19.64
N GLY A 114 -2.74 -9.05 19.53
CA GLY A 114 -2.20 -9.72 18.35
C GLY A 114 -3.08 -9.55 17.11
N TYR A 115 -4.41 -9.63 17.28
CA TYR A 115 -5.38 -9.36 16.21
C TYR A 115 -5.26 -7.91 15.72
N ASN A 116 -5.34 -6.95 16.64
CA ASN A 116 -5.34 -5.53 16.30
C ASN A 116 -4.01 -5.09 15.68
N SER A 117 -2.89 -5.47 16.29
CA SER A 117 -1.55 -5.12 15.80
C SER A 117 -1.32 -5.64 14.38
N LYS A 118 -1.63 -6.91 14.12
CA LYS A 118 -1.44 -7.51 12.79
C LYS A 118 -2.37 -6.88 11.75
N TYR A 119 -3.62 -6.63 12.12
CA TYR A 119 -4.58 -5.98 11.23
C TYR A 119 -4.13 -4.56 10.84
N TYR A 120 -3.70 -3.74 11.80
CA TYR A 120 -3.24 -2.37 11.53
C TYR A 120 -1.91 -2.33 10.76
N VAL A 121 -0.99 -3.26 11.03
CA VAL A 121 0.24 -3.41 10.26
C VAL A 121 -0.08 -3.75 8.79
N CYS A 122 -0.99 -4.70 8.54
CA CYS A 122 -1.41 -5.06 7.18
C CYS A 122 -2.00 -3.86 6.43
N LEU A 123 -2.94 -3.13 7.06
CA LEU A 123 -3.54 -1.93 6.46
C LEU A 123 -2.48 -0.86 6.15
N THR A 124 -1.60 -0.58 7.12
CA THR A 124 -0.51 0.41 6.97
C THR A 124 0.39 0.07 5.79
N GLY A 125 0.81 -1.19 5.66
CA GLY A 125 1.69 -1.62 4.58
C GLY A 125 1.06 -1.44 3.20
N ASN A 126 -0.21 -1.83 3.06
CA ASN A 126 -0.94 -1.65 1.80
C ASN A 126 -1.21 -0.18 1.46
N TYR A 127 -1.49 0.67 2.45
CA TYR A 127 -1.60 2.11 2.22
C TYR A 127 -0.28 2.71 1.73
N LEU A 128 0.86 2.33 2.33
CA LEU A 128 2.18 2.78 1.88
C LEU A 128 2.47 2.35 0.44
N SER A 129 2.18 1.10 0.10
CA SER A 129 2.35 0.57 -1.26
C SER A 129 1.50 1.35 -2.28
N ARG A 130 0.23 1.64 -1.93
CA ARG A 130 -0.68 2.37 -2.82
C ARG A 130 -0.35 3.86 -2.93
N ILE A 131 0.15 4.48 -1.85
CA ILE A 131 0.72 5.84 -1.87
C ILE A 131 1.87 5.93 -2.86
N ASP A 132 2.82 4.99 -2.79
CA ASP A 132 3.98 4.96 -3.69
C ASP A 132 3.56 4.79 -5.16
N TYR A 133 2.57 3.92 -5.43
CA TYR A 133 1.96 3.80 -6.74
C TYR A 133 1.42 5.14 -7.25
N TYR A 134 0.62 5.86 -6.46
CA TYR A 134 0.06 7.15 -6.89
C TYR A 134 1.12 8.23 -7.10
N ILE A 135 2.20 8.23 -6.31
CA ILE A 135 3.31 9.17 -6.47
C ILE A 135 4.08 8.90 -7.77
N LYS A 136 4.43 7.64 -8.03
CA LYS A 136 5.25 7.25 -9.18
C LYS A 136 4.53 7.38 -10.52
N ASN A 137 3.20 7.29 -10.51
CA ASN A 137 2.39 7.26 -11.74
C ASN A 137 1.62 8.56 -12.00
N LYS A 138 2.00 9.69 -11.37
CA LYS A 138 1.40 11.00 -11.70
C LYS A 138 1.67 11.36 -13.18
N PHE A 139 0.66 11.97 -13.82
CA PHE A 139 0.71 12.43 -15.21
C PHE A 139 1.44 13.77 -15.35
#